data_AF-A0A512RIA2-F1
#
_entry.id   AF-A0A512RIA2-F1
#
_cell.length_a   1.000
_cell.length_b   1.000
_cell.length_c   1.000
_cell.angle_alpha   90.00
_cell.angle_beta   90.00
_cell.angle_gamma   90.00
#
_symmetry.space_group_name_H-M   'P 1'
#
loop_
_entity.id
_entity.type
_entity.pdbx_description
1 polymer ?
#
loop_
_entity_poly.entity_id
_entity_poly.type
_entity_poly.pdbx_seq_one_letter_code
_entity_poly.pdbx_strand_id
1 'polypeptide(L)'
;MEVPTQSADLQEQIITWKGEVDNVRSDLRAMRCRLEEMAPHQANHERMVQVEHFQNQFIRQLEVADEMFHDLKQSARSMGNGRPAIVHHDRPVDNYDALQDRMEMFHKLYSDLKGDFSRFESFR
;
A
#
# COMPACT_ATOMS: atom_id res chain seq x y z
N MET A 1 -21.75 -2.87 -31.34
CA MET A 1 -20.39 -2.44 -30.97
C MET A 1 -20.52 -1.68 -29.67
N GLU A 2 -20.38 -2.36 -28.53
CA GLU A 2 -20.62 -1.79 -27.20
C GLU A 2 -19.50 -2.25 -26.26
N VAL A 3 -18.30 -1.69 -26.42
CA VAL A 3 -17.16 -1.89 -25.50
C VAL A 3 -16.33 -0.61 -25.20
N PRO A 4 -16.81 0.66 -25.30
CA PRO A 4 -16.02 1.79 -24.78
C PRO A 4 -16.09 1.94 -23.25
N THR A 5 -17.24 1.65 -22.64
CA THR A 5 -17.53 2.04 -21.25
C THR A 5 -16.69 1.25 -20.24
N GLN A 6 -16.61 -0.07 -20.41
CA GLN A 6 -15.94 -0.96 -19.46
C GLN A 6 -14.43 -0.69 -19.35
N SER A 7 -13.75 -0.31 -20.45
CA SER A 7 -12.33 0.04 -20.42
C SER A 7 -12.04 1.41 -19.79
N ALA A 8 -12.97 2.37 -19.90
CA ALA A 8 -12.82 3.69 -19.31
C ALA A 8 -13.00 3.62 -17.78
N ASP A 9 -14.02 2.89 -17.31
CA ASP A 9 -14.29 2.69 -15.88
C ASP A 9 -13.08 2.02 -15.17
N LEU A 10 -12.45 1.04 -15.83
CA LEU A 10 -11.24 0.38 -15.31
C LEU A 10 -10.02 1.32 -15.25
N GLN A 11 -9.87 2.23 -16.21
CA GLN A 11 -8.79 3.21 -16.19
C GLN A 11 -8.98 4.22 -15.06
N GLU A 12 -10.21 4.71 -14.86
CA GLU A 12 -10.55 5.59 -13.75
C GLU A 12 -10.29 4.91 -12.40
N GLN A 13 -10.68 3.63 -12.26
CA GLN A 13 -10.43 2.86 -11.04
C GLN A 13 -8.93 2.75 -10.72
N ILE A 14 -8.08 2.46 -11.72
CA ILE A 14 -6.63 2.38 -11.50
C ILE A 14 -6.04 3.74 -11.13
N ILE A 15 -6.56 4.85 -11.68
CA ILE A 15 -6.14 6.20 -11.30
C ILE A 15 -6.49 6.46 -9.83
N THR A 16 -7.70 6.08 -9.40
CA THR A 16 -8.14 6.16 -8.00
C THR A 16 -7.22 5.36 -7.09
N TRP A 17 -6.98 4.08 -7.40
CA TRP A 17 -6.08 3.22 -6.62
C TRP A 17 -4.66 3.75 -6.53
N LYS A 18 -4.13 4.39 -7.59
CA LYS A 18 -2.82 5.04 -7.51
C LYS A 18 -2.80 6.18 -6.50
N GLY A 19 -3.87 6.99 -6.47
CA GLY A 19 -4.02 8.05 -5.47
C GLY A 19 -4.10 7.49 -4.05
N GLU A 20 -4.85 6.41 -3.85
CA GLU A 20 -4.98 5.74 -2.56
C GLU A 20 -3.64 5.16 -2.07
N VAL A 21 -2.89 4.49 -2.95
CA VAL A 21 -1.55 3.97 -2.63
C VAL A 21 -0.59 5.12 -2.26
N ASP A 22 -0.64 6.24 -2.97
CA ASP A 22 0.22 7.39 -2.65
C ASP A 22 -0.15 8.05 -1.31
N ASN A 23 -1.44 8.14 -1.00
CA ASN A 23 -1.92 8.58 0.31
C ASN A 23 -1.41 7.67 1.43
N VAL A 24 -1.49 6.34 1.25
CA VAL A 24 -0.95 5.37 2.21
C VAL A 24 0.56 5.54 2.38
N ARG A 25 1.32 5.75 1.30
CA ARG A 25 2.77 6.01 1.38
C ARG A 25 3.08 7.26 2.18
N SER A 26 2.34 8.35 1.94
CA SER A 26 2.48 9.59 2.69
C SER A 26 2.19 9.38 4.17
N ASP A 27 1.10 8.69 4.48
CA ASP A 27 0.70 8.37 5.86
C ASP A 27 1.71 7.49 6.59
N LEU A 28 2.24 6.45 5.94
CA LEU A 28 3.28 5.58 6.49
C LEU A 28 4.55 6.38 6.81
N ARG A 29 4.95 7.31 5.94
CA ARG A 29 6.08 8.21 6.20
C ARG A 29 5.81 9.12 7.40
N ALA A 30 4.61 9.68 7.50
CA ALA A 30 4.24 10.51 8.63
C ALA A 30 4.23 9.74 9.96
N MET A 31 3.66 8.53 9.98
CA MET A 31 3.68 7.65 11.16
C MET A 31 5.10 7.26 11.56
N ARG A 32 5.97 6.97 10.58
CA ARG A 32 7.39 6.72 10.84
C ARG A 32 8.08 7.92 11.46
N CYS A 33 7.87 9.14 10.96
CA CYS A 33 8.45 10.34 11.57
C CYS A 33 8.02 10.51 13.03
N ARG A 34 6.72 10.31 13.33
CA ARG A 34 6.22 10.37 14.72
C ARG A 34 6.86 9.30 15.61
N LEU A 35 7.02 8.09 15.09
CA LEU A 35 7.68 7.01 15.80
C LEU A 35 9.15 7.34 16.11
N GLU A 36 9.87 7.94 15.15
CA GLU A 36 11.25 8.41 15.34
C GLU A 36 11.34 9.54 16.39
N GLU A 37 10.37 10.46 16.44
CA GLU A 37 10.29 11.50 17.48
C GLU A 37 9.99 10.91 18.87
N MET A 38 9.22 9.83 18.96
CA MET A 38 8.87 9.17 20.22
C MET A 38 9.97 8.25 20.75
N ALA A 39 10.81 7.69 19.89
CA ALA A 39 11.81 6.69 20.23
C ALA A 39 12.82 7.13 21.33
N PRO A 40 13.40 8.35 21.30
CA PRO A 40 14.36 8.80 22.31
C PRO A 40 13.78 8.92 23.73
N HIS A 41 12.45 9.03 23.84
CA HIS A 41 11.75 9.20 25.11
C HIS A 41 11.31 7.87 25.73
N GLN A 42 11.60 6.73 25.10
CA GLN A 42 11.25 5.41 25.62
C GLN A 42 12.38 4.86 26.51
N ALA A 43 12.17 4.89 27.82
CA ALA A 43 13.12 4.33 28.80
C ALA A 43 12.87 2.83 29.08
N ASN A 44 11.69 2.29 28.73
CA ASN A 44 11.35 0.88 28.93
C ASN A 44 11.82 0.04 27.73
N HIS A 45 12.60 -0.99 28.01
CA HIS A 45 13.07 -1.97 27.01
C HIS A 45 11.92 -2.57 26.19
N GLU A 46 10.78 -2.88 26.81
CA GLU A 46 9.61 -3.41 26.09
C GLU A 46 9.05 -2.42 25.06
N ARG A 47 9.05 -1.12 25.39
CA ARG A 47 8.62 -0.08 24.45
C ARG A 47 9.63 0.12 23.32
N MET A 48 10.93 -0.04 23.58
CA MET A 48 11.95 -0.01 22.51
C MET A 48 11.77 -1.16 21.52
N VAL A 49 11.45 -2.36 22.00
CA VAL A 49 11.14 -3.51 21.13
C VAL A 49 9.90 -3.23 20.27
N GLN A 50 8.87 -2.60 20.83
CA GLN A 50 7.69 -2.18 20.07
C GLN A 50 8.03 -1.13 19.01
N VAL A 51 8.91 -0.17 19.33
CA VAL A 51 9.39 0.83 18.35
C VAL A 51 10.07 0.15 17.17
N GLU A 52 11.00 -0.78 17.42
CA GLU A 52 11.68 -1.53 16.35
C GLU A 52 10.68 -2.36 15.52
N HIS A 53 9.70 -2.98 16.17
CA HIS A 53 8.64 -3.73 15.50
C HIS A 53 7.85 -2.85 14.51
N PHE A 54 7.41 -1.66 14.95
CA PHE A 54 6.70 -0.73 14.06
C PHE A 54 7.59 -0.17 12.95
N GLN A 55 8.87 0.12 13.22
CA GLN A 55 9.82 0.54 12.18
C GLN A 55 9.92 -0.52 11.07
N ASN A 56 10.08 -1.78 11.44
CA ASN A 56 10.14 -2.89 10.49
C ASN A 56 8.83 -3.05 9.71
N GLN A 57 7.68 -2.94 10.38
CA GLN A 57 6.38 -3.01 9.72
C GLN A 57 6.17 -1.85 8.72
N PHE A 58 6.58 -0.62 9.07
CA PHE A 58 6.49 0.52 8.15
C PHE A 58 7.37 0.35 6.93
N ILE A 59 8.60 -0.16 7.09
CA ILE A 59 9.48 -0.48 5.95
C ILE A 59 8.81 -1.49 5.02
N ARG A 60 8.30 -2.61 5.57
CA ARG A 60 7.63 -3.64 4.79
C ARG A 60 6.38 -3.12 4.08
N GLN A 61 5.57 -2.28 4.73
CA GLN A 61 4.40 -1.72 4.07
C GLN A 61 4.73 -0.67 2.99
N LEU A 62 5.82 0.07 3.15
CA LEU A 62 6.31 0.96 2.09
C LEU A 62 6.77 0.16 0.87
N GLU A 63 7.47 -0.96 1.06
CA GLU A 63 7.84 -1.88 -0.03
C GLU A 63 6.60 -2.39 -0.77
N VAL A 64 5.60 -2.89 -0.04
CA VAL A 64 4.33 -3.37 -0.63
C VAL A 64 3.58 -2.26 -1.36
N ALA A 65 3.57 -1.03 -0.83
CA ALA A 65 2.95 0.11 -1.48
C ALA A 65 3.68 0.49 -2.78
N ASP A 66 5.01 0.45 -2.79
CA ASP A 66 5.81 0.72 -3.99
C ASP A 66 5.60 -0.36 -5.07
N GLU A 67 5.53 -1.63 -4.68
CA GLU A 67 5.18 -2.75 -5.57
C GLU A 67 3.77 -2.58 -6.15
N MET A 68 2.77 -2.28 -5.31
CA MET A 68 1.39 -2.03 -5.75
C MET A 68 1.33 -0.87 -6.75
N PHE A 69 2.03 0.23 -6.47
CA PHE A 69 2.06 1.37 -7.38
C PHE A 69 2.69 1.01 -8.74
N HIS A 70 3.73 0.18 -8.73
CA HIS A 70 4.36 -0.32 -9.95
C HIS A 70 3.38 -1.16 -10.78
N ASP A 71 2.67 -2.08 -10.13
CA ASP A 71 1.73 -2.97 -10.78
C ASP A 71 0.54 -2.20 -11.37
N LEU A 72 -0.01 -1.24 -10.62
CA LEU A 72 -1.05 -0.32 -11.12
C LEU A 72 -0.58 0.48 -12.34
N LYS A 73 0.68 0.92 -12.35
CA LYS A 73 1.27 1.62 -13.49
C LYS A 73 1.43 0.71 -14.70
N GLN A 74 1.77 -0.55 -14.47
CA GLN A 74 1.91 -1.53 -15.55
C GLN A 74 0.56 -1.95 -16.13
N SER A 75 -0.44 -2.23 -15.30
CA SER A 75 -1.79 -2.58 -15.74
C SER A 75 -2.42 -1.44 -16.56
N ALA A 76 -2.25 -0.18 -16.14
CA ALA A 76 -2.68 0.97 -16.94
C ALA A 76 -2.03 1.03 -18.34
N ARG A 77 -0.73 0.72 -18.44
CA ARG A 77 0.01 0.71 -19.72
C ARG A 77 -0.40 -0.47 -20.62
N SER A 78 -0.66 -1.62 -20.02
CA SER A 78 -1.09 -2.84 -20.70
C SER A 78 -2.46 -2.63 -21.38
N MET A 79 -3.42 -2.04 -20.66
CA MET A 79 -4.76 -1.74 -21.19
C MET A 79 -4.76 -0.73 -22.34
N GLY A 80 -3.82 0.24 -22.35
CA GLY A 80 -3.70 1.21 -23.45
C GLY A 80 -3.09 0.65 -24.75
N ASN A 81 -2.32 -0.43 -24.65
CA ASN A 81 -1.51 -0.95 -25.77
C ASN A 81 -1.99 -2.33 -26.29
N GLY A 82 -3.03 -2.93 -25.69
CA GLY A 82 -3.52 -4.27 -26.05
C GLY A 82 -2.49 -5.38 -25.82
N ARG A 83 -1.49 -5.16 -24.95
CA ARG A 83 -0.43 -6.12 -24.63
C ARG A 83 -0.57 -6.57 -23.18
N PRO A 84 -0.38 -7.86 -22.85
CA PRO A 84 -0.44 -8.32 -21.46
C PRO A 84 0.61 -7.63 -20.59
N ALA A 85 0.25 -7.32 -19.34
CA ALA A 85 1.14 -6.76 -18.33
C ALA A 85 2.20 -7.81 -17.92
N ILE A 86 3.48 -7.51 -18.05
CA ILE A 86 4.58 -8.41 -17.65
C ILE A 86 5.01 -8.09 -16.21
N VAL A 87 4.30 -8.62 -15.21
CA VAL A 87 4.66 -8.42 -13.79
C VAL A 87 5.76 -9.42 -13.37
N HIS A 88 6.75 -8.97 -12.59
CA HIS A 88 7.85 -9.81 -12.10
C HIS A 88 7.40 -10.74 -10.95
N HIS A 89 7.90 -11.99 -11.02
CA HIS A 89 7.90 -13.10 -10.06
C HIS A 89 6.58 -13.47 -9.34
N ASP A 90 5.98 -14.52 -9.90
CA ASP A 90 5.10 -15.54 -9.31
C ASP A 90 3.58 -15.40 -9.44
N ARG A 91 3.02 -14.25 -9.84
CA ARG A 91 1.60 -14.19 -10.24
C ARG A 91 1.38 -13.23 -11.41
N PRO A 92 0.92 -13.73 -12.56
CA PRO A 92 0.37 -12.86 -13.57
C PRO A 92 -0.81 -12.07 -12.97
N VAL A 93 -0.75 -10.74 -13.00
CA VAL A 93 -1.96 -9.91 -12.85
C VAL A 93 -2.68 -9.97 -14.19
N ASP A 94 -3.15 -11.16 -14.56
CA ASP A 94 -3.79 -11.40 -15.86
C ASP A 94 -5.21 -10.82 -15.89
N ASN A 95 -5.82 -10.55 -14.72
CA ASN A 95 -7.18 -10.02 -14.60
C ASN A 95 -7.31 -8.94 -13.53
N TYR A 96 -8.20 -7.98 -13.78
CA TYR A 96 -8.61 -6.90 -12.86
C TYR A 96 -9.01 -7.42 -11.47
N ASP A 97 -9.67 -8.57 -11.39
CA ASP A 97 -10.09 -9.18 -10.12
C ASP A 97 -8.90 -9.45 -9.18
N ALA A 98 -7.76 -9.90 -9.71
CA ALA A 98 -6.55 -10.14 -8.92
C ALA A 98 -5.93 -8.83 -8.38
N LEU A 99 -6.06 -7.74 -9.14
CA LEU A 99 -5.63 -6.42 -8.72
C LEU A 99 -6.56 -5.86 -7.63
N GLN A 100 -7.87 -6.09 -7.77
CA GLN A 100 -8.86 -5.74 -6.76
C GLN A 100 -8.60 -6.49 -5.45
N ASP A 101 -8.42 -7.81 -5.47
CA ASP A 101 -8.10 -8.62 -4.29
C ASP A 101 -6.84 -8.12 -3.58
N ARG A 102 -5.80 -7.78 -4.35
CA ARG A 102 -4.56 -7.22 -3.80
C ARG A 102 -4.79 -5.84 -3.18
N MET A 103 -5.63 -5.00 -3.78
CA MET A 103 -5.95 -3.68 -3.24
C MET A 103 -6.76 -3.78 -1.94
N GLU A 104 -7.71 -4.71 -1.87
CA GLU A 104 -8.47 -5.01 -0.65
C GLU A 104 -7.55 -5.48 0.48
N MET A 105 -6.62 -6.40 0.17
CA MET A 105 -5.62 -6.86 1.14
C MET A 105 -4.69 -5.71 1.58
N PHE A 106 -4.24 -4.87 0.65
CA PHE A 106 -3.42 -3.70 0.93
C PHE A 106 -4.11 -2.74 1.91
N HIS A 107 -5.38 -2.40 1.64
CA HIS A 107 -6.18 -1.55 2.52
C HIS A 107 -6.35 -2.15 3.91
N LYS A 108 -6.65 -3.45 3.99
CA LYS A 108 -6.79 -4.14 5.26
C LYS A 108 -5.51 -4.07 6.08
N LEU A 109 -4.37 -4.43 5.48
CA LEU A 109 -3.08 -4.42 6.18
C LEU A 109 -2.69 -3.00 6.65
N TYR A 110 -2.96 -1.98 5.84
CA TYR A 110 -2.73 -0.60 6.23
C TYR A 110 -3.66 -0.16 7.39
N SER A 111 -4.94 -0.51 7.31
CA SER A 111 -5.92 -0.19 8.36
C SER A 111 -5.55 -0.84 9.69
N ASP A 112 -5.18 -2.12 9.67
CA ASP A 112 -4.75 -2.86 10.86
C ASP A 112 -3.50 -2.23 11.46
N LEU A 113 -2.47 -1.94 10.64
CA LEU A 113 -1.24 -1.30 11.07
C LEU A 113 -1.47 0.10 11.66
N LYS A 114 -2.33 0.91 11.05
CA LYS A 114 -2.70 2.24 11.54
C LYS A 114 -3.44 2.15 12.87
N GLY A 115 -4.33 1.18 13.03
CA GLY A 115 -5.04 0.93 14.28
C GLY A 115 -4.08 0.54 15.41
N ASP A 116 -3.17 -0.39 15.14
CA ASP A 116 -2.16 -0.83 16.09
C ASP A 116 -1.22 0.31 16.51
N PHE A 117 -0.77 1.12 15.54
CA PHE A 117 0.06 2.28 15.82
C PHE A 117 -0.69 3.36 16.63
N SER A 118 -1.95 3.64 16.28
CA SER A 118 -2.77 4.61 17.03
C SER A 118 -3.01 4.17 18.47
N ARG A 119 -3.19 2.86 18.69
CA ARG A 119 -3.29 2.28 20.03
C ARG A 119 -1.97 2.43 20.78
N PHE A 120 -0.84 2.16 20.15
CA PHE A 120 0.48 2.38 20.71
C PHE A 120 0.72 3.85 21.11
N GLU A 121 0.38 4.81 20.25
CA GLU A 121 0.47 6.26 20.56
C GLU A 121 -0.42 6.67 21.74
N SER A 122 -1.59 6.05 21.87
CA SER A 122 -2.57 6.36 22.94
C SER A 122 -2.14 5.88 24.32
N PHE A 123 -1.26 4.87 24.41
CA PHE A 123 -0.73 4.35 25.68
C PHE A 123 0.43 5.17 26.26
N ARG A 124 0.55 6.45 25.88
CA ARG A 124 1.63 7.36 26.27
C ARG A 124 1.82 7.44 27.78
#